data_AF-A0A2N2BRV4-F1
#
_entry.id   AF-A0A2N2BRV4-F1
#
_cell.length_a   1.000
_cell.length_b   1.000
_cell.length_c   1.000
_cell.angle_alpha   90.00
_cell.angle_beta   90.00
_cell.angle_gamma   90.00
#
_symmetry.space_group_name_H-M   'P 1'
#
loop_
_entity.id
_entity.type
_entity.pdbx_description
1 polymer ?
#
loop_
_entity_poly.entity_id
_entity_poly.type
_entity_poly.pdbx_seq_one_letter_code
_entity_poly.pdbx_strand_id
1 'polypeptide(L)'
;MAKKNFKGDNPAMAFITNPDTQEIQETQEEQVAQDTLNAQDVQLKQNAPSTQGRKGQKLPRINMAFSEVNLEYLQLMSRIQGVSMTAYVNNLIESDREKNTAVIERAKEILSGVKK
;
A
#
# COMPACT_ATOMS: atom_id res chain seq x y z
N MET A 1 -56.60 13.74 16.34
CA MET A 1 -55.28 14.02 15.71
C MET A 1 -54.56 12.69 15.52
N ALA A 2 -54.34 12.27 14.26
CA ALA A 2 -53.71 10.99 13.96
C ALA A 2 -52.20 11.06 14.17
N LYS A 3 -51.65 10.17 15.00
CA LYS A 3 -50.20 10.04 15.22
C LYS A 3 -49.59 9.40 13.97
N LYS A 4 -48.86 10.18 13.17
CA LYS A 4 -48.08 9.65 12.04
C LYS A 4 -46.91 8.82 12.58
N ASN A 5 -46.91 7.53 12.26
CA ASN A 5 -45.83 6.61 12.60
C ASN A 5 -44.76 6.67 11.48
N PHE A 6 -43.55 7.12 11.81
CA PHE A 6 -42.41 7.28 10.87
C PHE A 6 -41.58 6.00 10.70
N LYS A 7 -42.20 4.81 10.75
CA LYS A 7 -41.47 3.53 10.73
C LYS A 7 -41.40 2.84 9.36
N GLY A 8 -41.76 3.52 8.26
CA GLY A 8 -41.84 2.88 6.93
C GLY A 8 -40.87 3.39 5.87
N ASP A 9 -40.68 4.71 5.76
CA ASP A 9 -40.16 5.30 4.51
C ASP A 9 -38.87 6.10 4.72
N ASN A 10 -37.87 5.52 5.40
CA ASN A 10 -36.53 6.11 5.41
C ASN A 10 -35.60 5.32 4.48
N PRO A 11 -35.22 5.86 3.30
CA PRO A 11 -34.39 5.16 2.32
C PRO A 11 -32.98 4.82 2.85
N ALA A 12 -32.56 5.42 3.97
CA ALA A 12 -31.28 5.13 4.61
C ALA A 12 -31.22 3.75 5.28
N MET A 13 -32.36 3.17 5.68
CA MET A 13 -32.40 1.87 6.38
C MET A 13 -32.29 0.66 5.44
N ALA A 14 -32.62 0.83 4.15
CA ALA A 14 -32.50 -0.22 3.14
C ALA A 14 -31.04 -0.68 2.91
N PHE A 15 -30.06 0.15 3.27
CA PHE A 15 -28.63 -0.18 3.17
C PHE A 15 -28.11 -0.96 4.38
N ILE A 16 -28.83 -0.96 5.51
CA ILE A 16 -28.38 -1.60 6.75
C ILE A 16 -28.99 -3.01 6.89
N THR A 17 -30.16 -3.25 6.30
CA THR A 17 -30.85 -4.55 6.34
C THR A 17 -30.52 -5.40 5.11
N ASN A 18 -29.24 -5.71 4.91
CA ASN A 18 -28.82 -6.88 4.15
C ASN A 18 -27.97 -7.75 5.08
N PRO A 19 -28.42 -8.94 5.49
CA PRO A 19 -27.56 -9.88 6.21
C PRO A 19 -26.48 -10.51 5.32
N ASP A 20 -26.43 -10.24 4.02
CA ASP A 20 -25.53 -10.92 3.06
C ASP A 20 -24.33 -10.08 2.56
N THR A 21 -23.96 -8.98 3.25
CA THR A 21 -22.82 -8.12 2.81
C THR A 21 -21.55 -8.28 3.66
N GLN A 22 -21.50 -9.26 4.56
CA GLN A 22 -20.28 -9.55 5.36
C GLN A 22 -19.38 -10.66 4.78
N GLU A 23 -19.74 -11.31 3.68
CA GLU A 23 -18.93 -12.42 3.12
C GLU A 23 -18.41 -12.19 1.68
N ILE A 24 -18.53 -10.98 1.10
CA ILE A 24 -18.12 -10.73 -0.30
C ILE A 24 -16.85 -9.86 -0.40
N GLN A 25 -16.20 -9.51 0.71
CA GLN A 25 -15.01 -8.65 0.69
C GLN A 25 -13.66 -9.38 0.85
N GLU A 26 -13.67 -10.72 0.87
CA GLU A 26 -12.44 -11.54 0.96
C GLU A 26 -12.13 -12.37 -0.29
N THR A 27 -12.87 -12.21 -1.40
CA THR A 27 -12.73 -13.08 -2.59
C THR A 27 -12.52 -12.29 -3.88
N GLN A 28 -11.69 -11.24 -3.82
CA GLN A 28 -11.28 -10.48 -5.01
C GLN A 28 -9.82 -9.97 -4.91
N GLU A 29 -8.94 -10.74 -4.28
CA GLU A 29 -7.48 -10.47 -4.27
C GLU A 29 -6.66 -11.53 -5.03
N GLU A 30 -7.28 -12.58 -5.56
CA GLU A 30 -6.59 -13.54 -6.41
C GLU A 30 -6.84 -13.23 -7.88
N GLN A 31 -5.73 -13.03 -8.61
CA GLN A 31 -5.60 -12.74 -10.05
C GLN A 31 -5.61 -11.25 -10.40
N VAL A 32 -4.41 -10.69 -10.62
CA VAL A 32 -3.96 -10.28 -11.96
C VAL A 32 -2.46 -9.93 -11.92
N ALA A 33 -1.75 -10.53 -12.89
CA ALA A 33 -0.50 -10.12 -13.52
C ALA A 33 0.84 -10.32 -12.79
N GLN A 34 1.38 -11.52 -13.01
CA GLN A 34 2.79 -11.74 -13.33
C GLN A 34 3.27 -10.82 -14.49
N ASP A 35 4.57 -10.57 -14.49
CA ASP A 35 5.41 -10.11 -15.60
C ASP A 35 5.20 -8.70 -16.16
N THR A 36 6.06 -7.78 -15.70
CA THR A 36 6.78 -6.81 -16.58
C THR A 36 7.88 -6.11 -15.78
N LEU A 37 8.93 -6.87 -15.41
CA LEU A 37 10.24 -6.26 -15.14
C LEU A 37 10.96 -6.11 -16.49
N ASN A 38 10.75 -4.98 -17.15
CA ASN A 38 11.66 -4.54 -18.20
C ASN A 38 11.78 -3.01 -18.24
N ALA A 39 13.00 -2.58 -17.97
CA ALA A 39 13.67 -1.41 -18.53
C ALA A 39 12.92 -0.07 -18.52
N GLN A 40 13.27 0.77 -17.53
CA GLN A 40 13.65 2.14 -17.83
C GLN A 40 14.57 2.71 -16.74
N ASP A 41 15.83 2.73 -17.13
CA ASP A 41 16.92 3.46 -16.52
C ASP A 41 16.64 4.97 -16.45
N VAL A 42 17.12 5.56 -15.35
CA VAL A 42 17.73 6.90 -15.27
C VAL A 42 16.78 8.11 -15.31
N GLN A 43 16.88 8.91 -14.24
CA GLN A 43 16.34 10.25 -14.02
C GLN A 43 14.87 10.36 -13.58
N LEU A 44 14.62 10.13 -12.29
CA LEU A 44 13.68 10.96 -11.52
C LEU A 44 14.26 11.22 -10.12
N LYS A 45 15.21 12.15 -10.06
CA LYS A 45 15.38 12.95 -8.84
C LYS A 45 14.12 13.80 -8.70
N GLN A 46 13.57 13.78 -7.49
CA GLN A 46 12.53 14.68 -6.95
C GLN A 46 11.09 14.23 -7.17
N ASN A 47 10.44 14.00 -6.02
CA ASN A 47 9.03 13.70 -5.79
C ASN A 47 8.69 12.20 -5.90
N ALA A 48 8.91 11.50 -4.79
CA ALA A 48 8.15 10.29 -4.49
C ALA A 48 6.65 10.61 -4.75
N PRO A 49 6.00 9.97 -5.72
CA PRO A 49 4.60 10.24 -6.02
C PRO A 49 3.77 10.01 -4.76
N SER A 50 2.96 11.00 -4.40
CA SER A 50 1.98 10.86 -3.33
C SER A 50 1.13 9.63 -3.62
N THR A 51 1.03 8.72 -2.65
CA THR A 51 0.21 7.51 -2.74
C THR A 51 -1.29 7.83 -2.82
N GLN A 52 -1.66 9.12 -2.67
CA GLN A 52 -2.98 9.64 -2.93
C GLN A 52 -3.18 9.97 -4.43
N GLY A 53 -3.70 8.98 -5.16
CA GLY A 53 -4.76 9.19 -6.15
C GLY A 53 -4.60 10.24 -7.25
N ARG A 54 -3.39 10.58 -7.71
CA ARG A 54 -3.24 11.26 -9.00
C ARG A 54 -3.49 10.26 -10.12
N LYS A 55 -4.43 10.57 -11.01
CA LYS A 55 -4.81 9.75 -12.17
C LYS A 55 -3.56 9.45 -13.00
N GLY A 56 -3.01 8.24 -12.93
CA GLY A 56 -1.97 7.78 -13.87
C GLY A 56 -0.88 6.83 -13.36
N GLN A 57 -0.50 6.85 -12.08
CA GLN A 57 0.57 5.95 -11.59
C GLN A 57 0.26 5.44 -10.18
N LYS A 58 -0.21 4.19 -10.10
CA LYS A 58 -0.33 3.46 -8.83
C LYS A 58 1.00 2.81 -8.52
N LEU A 59 1.46 2.95 -7.28
CA LEU A 59 2.65 2.24 -6.81
C LEU A 59 2.32 0.77 -6.52
N PRO A 60 3.29 -0.15 -6.69
CA PRO A 60 3.16 -1.51 -6.20
C PRO A 60 2.85 -1.52 -4.70
N ARG A 61 2.00 -2.45 -4.27
CA ARG A 61 1.60 -2.61 -2.86
C ARG A 61 1.87 -4.05 -2.46
N ILE A 62 2.31 -4.21 -1.21
CA ILE A 62 2.53 -5.51 -0.59
C ILE A 62 1.92 -5.48 0.80
N ASN A 63 1.37 -6.61 1.24
CA ASN A 63 0.92 -6.80 2.62
C ASN A 63 2.15 -7.15 3.47
N MET A 64 2.32 -6.45 4.59
CA MET A 64 3.45 -6.66 5.50
C MET A 64 2.92 -6.78 6.94
N ALA A 65 3.50 -7.69 7.70
CA ALA A 65 3.26 -7.82 9.14
C ALA A 65 4.45 -7.26 9.93
N PHE A 66 4.17 -6.45 10.95
CA PHE A 66 5.17 -5.89 11.85
C PHE A 66 4.89 -6.38 13.28
N SER A 67 5.94 -6.50 14.10
CA SER A 67 5.75 -6.61 15.54
C SER A 67 5.10 -5.34 16.09
N GLU A 68 4.39 -5.45 17.21
CA GLU A 68 3.70 -4.32 17.84
C GLU A 68 4.66 -3.14 18.10
N VAL A 69 5.84 -3.43 18.65
CA VAL A 69 6.90 -2.44 18.93
C VAL A 69 7.34 -1.72 17.67
N ASN A 70 7.52 -2.45 16.57
CA ASN A 70 7.96 -1.85 15.30
C ASN A 70 6.85 -1.00 14.68
N LEU A 71 5.60 -1.43 14.78
CA LEU A 71 4.46 -0.68 14.28
C LEU A 71 4.30 0.65 15.04
N GLU A 72 4.38 0.62 16.37
CA GLU A 72 4.33 1.82 17.20
C GLU A 72 5.45 2.80 16.85
N TYR A 73 6.67 2.28 16.68
CA TYR A 73 7.82 3.08 16.25
C TYR A 73 7.57 3.77 14.90
N LEU A 74 7.09 3.04 13.89
CA LEU A 74 6.80 3.59 12.56
C LEU A 74 5.71 4.67 12.63
N GLN A 75 4.67 4.48 13.44
CA GLN A 75 3.61 5.46 13.63
C GLN A 75 4.12 6.74 14.30
N LEU A 76 4.91 6.60 15.37
CA LEU A 76 5.45 7.74 16.10
C LEU A 76 6.42 8.54 15.22
N MET A 77 7.35 7.86 14.57
CA MET A 77 8.37 8.52 13.75
C MET A 77 7.77 9.22 12.52
N SER A 78 6.81 8.57 11.84
CA SER A 78 6.13 9.21 10.71
C SER A 78 5.37 10.48 11.12
N ARG A 79 4.73 10.48 12.30
CA ARG A 79 4.09 11.67 12.88
C ARG A 79 5.10 12.77 13.22
N ILE A 80 6.21 12.44 13.88
CA ILE A 80 7.26 13.41 14.23
C ILE A 80 7.81 14.10 12.97
N GLN A 81 8.00 13.33 11.89
CA GLN A 81 8.50 13.84 10.62
C GLN A 81 7.42 14.49 9.74
N GLY A 82 6.15 14.41 10.13
CA GLY A 82 5.03 14.97 9.36
C GLY A 82 4.79 14.29 8.00
N VAL A 83 5.18 13.02 7.87
CA VAL A 83 5.02 12.23 6.63
C VAL A 83 4.09 11.04 6.85
N SER A 84 3.59 10.43 5.78
CA SER A 84 2.83 9.19 5.90
C SER A 84 3.74 8.03 6.34
N MET A 85 3.17 7.02 6.99
CA MET A 85 3.92 5.83 7.41
C MET A 85 4.61 5.14 6.21
N THR A 86 3.93 5.06 5.06
CA THR A 86 4.51 4.55 3.82
C THR A 86 5.69 5.40 3.32
N ALA A 87 5.58 6.72 3.37
CA ALA A 87 6.68 7.60 2.97
C ALA A 87 7.88 7.44 3.91
N TYR A 88 7.64 7.32 5.22
CA TYR A 88 8.71 7.07 6.18
C TYR A 88 9.43 5.75 5.90
N VAL A 89 8.69 4.66 5.65
CA VAL A 89 9.27 3.36 5.29
C VAL A 89 10.07 3.45 4.00
N ASN A 90 9.58 4.16 2.98
CA ASN A 90 10.32 4.36 1.74
C ASN A 90 11.64 5.10 1.97
N ASN A 91 11.65 6.14 2.80
CA ASN A 91 12.88 6.88 3.15
C ASN A 91 13.89 5.99 3.89
N LEU A 92 13.41 5.09 4.76
CA LEU A 92 14.28 4.09 5.43
C LEU A 92 14.91 3.14 4.40
N ILE A 93 14.13 2.66 3.43
CA ILE A 93 14.63 1.80 2.34
C ILE A 93 15.64 2.54 1.46
N GLU A 94 15.40 3.81 1.13
CA GLU A 94 16.34 4.62 0.36
C GLU A 94 17.68 4.76 1.10
N SER A 95 17.62 5.08 2.40
CA SER A 95 18.80 5.19 3.26
C SER A 95 19.56 3.87 3.39
N ASP A 96 18.86 2.75 3.44
CA ASP A 96 19.47 1.41 3.46
C ASP A 96 20.12 1.06 2.12
N ARG A 97 19.44 1.34 1.01
CA ARG A 97 19.94 1.09 -0.36
C ARG A 97 21.23 1.84 -0.64
N GLU A 98 21.32 3.10 -0.19
CA GLU A 98 22.55 3.90 -0.31
C GLU A 98 23.73 3.25 0.45
N LYS A 99 23.49 2.70 1.63
CA LYS A 99 24.52 2.01 2.42
C LYS A 99 24.93 0.67 1.80
N ASN A 100 23.97 -0.05 1.21
CA ASN A 100 24.16 -1.41 0.74
C ASN A 100 24.44 -1.52 -0.78
N THR A 101 24.76 -0.41 -1.45
CA THR A 101 24.90 -0.38 -2.92
C THR A 101 25.91 -1.41 -3.45
N ALA A 102 27.11 -1.47 -2.86
CA ALA A 102 28.15 -2.42 -3.28
C ALA A 102 27.74 -3.90 -3.09
N VAL A 103 26.98 -4.20 -2.03
CA VAL A 103 26.47 -5.55 -1.77
C VAL A 103 25.41 -5.93 -2.80
N ILE A 104 24.53 -5.00 -3.14
CA ILE A 104 23.48 -5.19 -4.14
C ILE A 104 24.08 -5.44 -5.53
N GLU A 105 25.12 -4.70 -5.93
CA GLU A 105 25.80 -4.91 -7.21
C GLU A 105 26.39 -6.32 -7.32
N ARG A 106 27.15 -6.73 -6.31
CA ARG A 106 27.72 -8.09 -6.25
C ARG A 106 26.65 -9.17 -6.24
N ALA A 107 25.54 -8.96 -5.54
CA ALA A 107 24.42 -9.91 -5.53
C ALA A 107 23.76 -10.02 -6.90
N LYS A 108 23.59 -8.91 -7.63
CA LYS A 108 23.05 -8.92 -8.99
C LYS A 108 23.95 -9.70 -9.95
N GLU A 109 25.27 -9.56 -9.86
CA GLU A 109 26.21 -10.32 -10.68
C GLU A 109 26.03 -11.84 -10.46
N ILE A 110 26.00 -12.27 -9.20
CA ILE A 110 25.81 -13.69 -8.85
C ILE A 110 24.47 -14.20 -9.36
N LEU A 111 23.38 -13.49 -9.08
CA LEU A 111 22.03 -13.92 -9.46
C LEU A 111 21.81 -13.90 -10.98
N SER A 112 22.44 -12.98 -11.70
CA SER A 112 22.37 -12.93 -13.17
C SER A 112 23.20 -14.05 -13.82
N GLY A 113 24.33 -14.43 -13.21
CA GLY A 113 25.15 -15.56 -13.65
C GLY A 113 24.58 -16.95 -13.33
N VAL A 114 23.57 -17.04 -12.45
CA VAL A 114 22.87 -18.28 -12.09
C VAL A 114 21.71 -18.60 -13.06
N LYS A 115 21.37 -17.70 -14.00
CA LYS A 115 20.49 -18.05 -15.13
C LYS A 115 21.25 -18.90 -16.15
N LYS A 116 21.38 -20.20 -15.89
CA LYS A 116 21.73 -21.24 -16.88
C LYS A 116 20.59 -22.22 -17.02
#